data_AF-A0A5M8P3E1-F1
#
_entry.id   AF-A0A5M8P3E1-F1
#
_cell.length_a   1.000
_cell.length_b   1.000
_cell.length_c   1.000
_cell.angle_alpha   90.00
_cell.angle_beta   90.00
_cell.angle_gamma   90.00
#
_symmetry.space_group_name_H-M   'P 1'
#
loop_
_entity.id
_entity.type
_entity.pdbx_description
1 polymer ?
#
loop_
_entity_poly.entity_id
_entity_poly.type
_entity_poly.pdbx_seq_one_letter_code
_entity_poly.pdbx_strand_id
1 'polypeptide(L)'
;MKLITNNPYRTLGLLAGASAREITRQSNNLKKYIAAGVDLPVDYSFAALDGFTRIAEDIDDAIERNDTDPEKMENALFWFWKGNEITNEPAFDALKEGDITTAYQIWDKLTITTNEENKRFWSNVTARNASAFHNQAVLVLLDNSAGSYVGAVMANIKFIESDYFSEFVKSIVDVTYKVSKKDIELRFLEEIANEINDKKPAISLSRLVKYLNDYNFAAKADFLKSISQKFTANITSQIETARKTRAANKQNAATAGENLYKNTKNDLAQLKEIFGAQDFSYSNIADKVANELLQCSIDFFNDNQDKELDNNYYEKAVKLAKLAQEIALGSIAKDRIQENLQTMEEMKDREILQAIAALQSVKDAYETNKTKITAQVRIQELTLGWNQSIN
;
A
#
# COMPACT_ATOMS: atom_id res chain seq x y z
N MET A 1 13.81 -9.94 9.55
CA MET A 1 12.38 -10.21 9.28
C MET A 1 11.77 -10.93 10.47
N LYS A 2 10.72 -10.40 11.11
CA LYS A 2 10.14 -10.96 12.35
C LYS A 2 9.68 -12.41 12.19
N LEU A 3 9.11 -12.73 11.03
CA LEU A 3 8.64 -14.08 10.68
C LEU A 3 9.76 -15.14 10.74
N ILE A 4 11.02 -14.73 10.54
CA ILE A 4 12.19 -15.61 10.63
C ILE A 4 12.84 -15.49 12.01
N THR A 5 13.03 -14.28 12.53
CA THR A 5 13.72 -14.08 13.82
C THR A 5 12.93 -14.61 15.01
N ASN A 6 11.60 -14.63 14.91
CA ASN A 6 10.67 -15.09 15.94
C ASN A 6 9.93 -16.37 15.50
N ASN A 7 10.52 -17.11 14.57
CA ASN A 7 9.97 -18.36 14.06
C ASN A 7 9.94 -19.41 15.18
N PRO A 8 8.84 -20.15 15.38
CA PRO A 8 8.77 -21.13 16.47
C PRO A 8 9.76 -22.28 16.30
N TYR A 9 10.10 -22.70 15.07
CA TYR A 9 11.15 -23.70 14.86
C TYR A 9 12.53 -23.19 15.31
N ARG A 10 12.82 -21.89 15.10
CA ARG A 10 14.01 -21.23 15.64
C ARG A 10 14.05 -21.29 17.15
N THR A 11 12.94 -20.88 17.78
CA THR A 11 12.82 -20.87 19.24
C THR A 11 13.01 -22.26 19.82
N LEU A 12 12.48 -23.29 19.16
CA LEU A 12 12.66 -24.69 19.54
C LEU A 12 14.05 -25.24 19.21
N GLY A 13 14.86 -24.54 18.42
CA GLY A 13 16.18 -25.01 17.99
C GLY A 13 16.12 -26.18 17.03
N LEU A 14 15.07 -26.24 16.21
CA LEU A 14 14.76 -27.33 15.28
C LEU A 14 14.64 -26.81 13.85
N LEU A 15 14.73 -27.72 12.88
CA LEU A 15 14.42 -27.44 11.48
C LEU A 15 12.92 -27.60 11.23
N ALA A 16 12.43 -26.97 10.15
CA ALA A 16 11.07 -27.18 9.67
C ALA A 16 10.85 -28.67 9.37
N GLY A 17 9.72 -29.20 9.83
CA GLY A 17 9.36 -30.62 9.68
C GLY A 17 9.76 -31.51 10.85
N ALA A 18 10.26 -30.93 11.94
CA ALA A 18 10.48 -31.68 13.17
C ALA A 18 9.18 -32.35 13.66
N SER A 19 9.27 -33.64 13.97
CA SER A 19 8.14 -34.42 14.47
C SER A 19 7.70 -33.95 15.87
N ALA A 20 6.45 -34.24 16.23
CA ALA A 20 5.95 -33.95 17.59
C ALA A 20 6.85 -34.54 18.68
N ARG A 21 7.40 -35.75 18.44
CA ARG A 21 8.36 -36.38 19.35
C ARG A 21 9.67 -35.59 19.50
N GLU A 22 10.20 -35.07 18.39
CA GLU A 22 11.41 -34.24 18.41
C GLU A 22 11.15 -32.91 19.12
N ILE A 23 10.02 -32.26 18.84
CA ILE A 23 9.58 -31.05 19.53
C ILE A 23 9.50 -31.30 21.03
N THR A 24 8.74 -32.30 21.48
CA THR A 24 8.60 -32.61 22.92
C THR A 24 9.96 -32.89 23.58
N ARG A 25 10.81 -33.69 22.93
CA ARG A 25 12.14 -34.01 23.47
C ARG A 25 13.00 -32.75 23.60
N GLN A 26 13.04 -31.93 22.56
CA GLN A 26 13.87 -30.75 22.51
C GLN A 26 13.37 -29.69 23.51
N SER A 27 12.07 -29.42 23.56
CA SER A 27 11.48 -28.49 24.52
C SER A 27 11.79 -28.89 25.97
N ASN A 28 11.65 -30.18 26.32
CA ASN A 28 12.00 -30.67 27.65
C ASN A 28 13.48 -30.51 27.99
N ASN A 29 14.36 -30.70 27.00
CA ASN A 29 15.79 -30.47 27.19
C ASN A 29 16.07 -28.98 27.39
N LEU A 30 15.59 -28.12 26.50
CA LEU A 30 15.80 -26.67 26.58
C LEU A 30 15.34 -26.08 27.92
N LYS A 31 14.14 -26.47 28.39
CA LYS A 31 13.63 -26.04 29.70
C LYS A 31 14.53 -26.46 30.87
N LYS A 32 15.16 -27.65 30.79
CA LYS A 32 16.12 -28.09 31.82
C LYS A 32 17.39 -27.25 31.82
N TYR A 33 17.93 -26.92 30.65
CA TYR A 33 19.10 -26.03 30.55
C TYR A 33 18.79 -24.64 31.11
N ILE A 34 17.64 -24.06 30.71
CA ILE A 34 17.17 -22.76 31.20
C ILE A 34 16.99 -22.77 32.72
N ALA A 35 16.31 -23.78 33.28
CA ALA A 35 16.09 -23.89 34.71
C ALA A 35 17.40 -24.09 35.51
N ALA A 36 18.40 -24.74 34.92
CA ALA A 36 19.71 -24.91 35.53
C ALA A 36 20.64 -23.69 35.36
N GLY A 37 20.23 -22.66 34.62
CA GLY A 37 21.04 -21.45 34.38
C GLY A 37 22.34 -21.72 33.63
N VAL A 38 22.37 -22.77 32.81
CA VAL A 38 23.54 -23.18 32.01
C VAL A 38 23.36 -22.76 30.55
N ASP A 39 24.49 -22.60 29.87
CA ASP A 39 24.50 -22.26 28.44
C ASP A 39 23.77 -23.33 27.61
N LEU A 40 22.97 -22.85 26.65
CA LEU A 40 22.24 -23.70 25.73
C LEU A 40 23.19 -24.37 24.74
N PRO A 41 22.94 -25.64 24.37
CA PRO A 41 23.73 -26.29 23.33
C PRO A 41 23.53 -25.61 21.98
N VAL A 42 24.56 -25.69 21.13
CA VAL A 42 24.45 -25.29 19.72
C VAL A 42 23.40 -26.16 19.03
N ASP A 43 22.42 -25.51 18.41
CA ASP A 43 21.31 -26.16 17.72
C ASP A 43 20.89 -25.37 16.48
N TYR A 44 19.73 -25.71 15.91
CA TYR A 44 19.22 -25.05 14.71
C TYR A 44 18.57 -23.69 14.98
N SER A 45 18.71 -23.09 16.17
CA SER A 45 18.31 -21.69 16.39
C SER A 45 19.25 -20.70 15.69
N PHE A 46 20.45 -21.17 15.32
CA PHE A 46 21.54 -20.40 14.72
C PHE A 46 21.86 -19.14 15.52
N ALA A 47 21.97 -19.27 16.84
CA ALA A 47 22.19 -18.15 17.77
C ALA A 47 23.46 -17.33 17.48
N ALA A 48 24.46 -17.93 16.83
CA ALA A 48 25.69 -17.25 16.41
C ALA A 48 25.45 -16.12 15.39
N LEU A 49 24.29 -16.07 14.73
CA LEU A 49 23.97 -15.06 13.72
C LEU A 49 23.66 -13.68 14.32
N ASP A 50 22.95 -13.63 15.44
CA ASP A 50 22.44 -12.38 16.02
C ASP A 50 22.38 -12.35 17.56
N GLY A 51 22.90 -13.35 18.26
CA GLY A 51 22.88 -13.42 19.72
C GLY A 51 21.52 -13.80 20.30
N PHE A 52 20.79 -14.70 19.63
CA PHE A 52 19.48 -15.19 20.07
C PHE A 52 19.49 -15.80 21.48
N THR A 53 18.51 -15.37 22.30
CA THR A 53 18.21 -15.94 23.61
C THR A 53 16.73 -16.33 23.68
N ARG A 54 16.41 -17.29 24.55
CA ARG A 54 15.03 -17.79 24.75
C ARG A 54 14.79 -18.13 26.21
N ILE A 55 13.59 -17.85 26.70
CA ILE A 55 13.11 -18.21 28.04
C ILE A 55 12.11 -19.37 27.96
N ALA A 56 11.66 -19.87 29.13
CA ALA A 56 10.77 -21.02 29.18
C ALA A 56 9.41 -20.74 28.54
N GLU A 57 8.92 -19.51 28.69
CA GLU A 57 7.67 -19.01 28.13
C GLU A 57 7.73 -19.00 26.59
N ASP A 58 8.85 -18.55 26.00
CA ASP A 58 9.02 -18.58 24.53
C ASP A 58 8.91 -20.00 23.97
N ILE A 59 9.36 -21.01 24.73
CA ILE A 59 9.28 -22.41 24.32
C ILE A 59 7.82 -22.88 24.31
N ASP A 60 7.03 -22.51 25.32
CA ASP A 60 5.61 -22.87 25.37
C ASP A 60 4.83 -22.19 24.23
N ASP A 61 5.04 -20.90 24.02
CA ASP A 61 4.44 -20.16 22.90
C ASP A 61 4.85 -20.79 21.55
N ALA A 62 6.09 -21.24 21.40
CA ALA A 62 6.57 -21.87 20.17
C ALA A 62 5.98 -23.27 19.93
N ILE A 63 5.62 -24.01 20.98
CA ILE A 63 4.89 -25.28 20.85
C ILE A 63 3.47 -25.01 20.38
N GLU A 64 2.77 -24.06 21.01
CA GLU A 64 1.40 -23.71 20.64
C GLU A 64 1.31 -23.24 19.19
N ARG A 65 2.24 -22.38 18.77
CA ARG A 65 2.32 -21.88 17.39
C ARG A 65 2.74 -22.95 16.37
N ASN A 66 3.03 -24.18 16.77
CA ASN A 66 3.37 -25.30 15.88
C ASN A 66 2.44 -26.52 16.13
N ASP A 67 1.24 -26.30 16.67
CA ASP A 67 0.32 -27.40 17.00
C ASP A 67 -0.42 -27.92 15.77
N THR A 68 -1.01 -27.01 14.99
CA THR A 68 -1.84 -27.37 13.83
C THR A 68 -1.06 -27.42 12.51
N ASP A 69 -1.54 -28.22 11.55
CA ASP A 69 -0.90 -28.34 10.23
C ASP A 69 -0.83 -27.01 9.44
N PRO A 70 -1.87 -26.13 9.45
CA PRO A 70 -1.75 -24.79 8.88
C PRO A 70 -0.62 -23.98 9.51
N GLU A 71 -0.51 -23.95 10.84
CA GLU A 71 0.51 -23.19 11.55
C GLU A 71 1.92 -23.72 11.26
N LYS A 72 2.12 -25.05 11.34
CA LYS A 72 3.39 -25.69 10.95
C LYS A 72 3.80 -25.31 9.54
N MET A 73 2.86 -25.35 8.61
CA MET A 73 3.09 -25.01 7.21
C MET A 73 3.48 -23.53 7.06
N GLU A 74 2.75 -22.61 7.70
CA GLU A 74 3.03 -21.17 7.68
C GLU A 74 4.41 -20.85 8.27
N ASN A 75 4.75 -21.44 9.41
CA ASN A 75 6.06 -21.24 10.04
C ASN A 75 7.19 -21.87 9.21
N ALA A 76 6.96 -23.03 8.58
CA ALA A 76 7.95 -23.70 7.76
C ALA A 76 8.35 -22.87 6.53
N LEU A 77 7.43 -22.08 5.94
CA LEU A 77 7.75 -21.21 4.80
C LEU A 77 8.84 -20.17 5.11
N PHE A 78 9.06 -19.87 6.39
CA PHE A 78 10.02 -18.89 6.88
C PHE A 78 11.09 -19.52 7.76
N TRP A 79 11.35 -20.83 7.64
CA TRP A 79 12.41 -21.49 8.39
C TRP A 79 13.14 -22.58 7.61
N PHE A 80 14.38 -22.86 7.99
CA PHE A 80 15.23 -23.80 7.29
C PHE A 80 14.69 -25.23 7.32
N TRP A 81 14.82 -25.92 6.18
CA TRP A 81 14.35 -27.29 5.98
C TRP A 81 15.46 -28.20 5.46
N LYS A 82 15.55 -29.41 6.03
CA LYS A 82 16.50 -30.45 5.60
C LYS A 82 15.86 -31.39 4.57
N GLY A 83 15.70 -30.89 3.34
CA GLY A 83 15.21 -31.73 2.24
C GLY A 83 16.26 -32.66 1.63
N ASN A 84 17.55 -32.36 1.79
CA ASN A 84 18.64 -33.19 1.29
C ASN A 84 19.83 -33.16 2.25
N GLU A 85 20.14 -34.31 2.85
CA GLU A 85 21.17 -34.39 3.88
C GLU A 85 22.56 -33.97 3.38
N ILE A 86 22.92 -34.39 2.16
CA ILE A 86 24.26 -34.18 1.60
C ILE A 86 24.53 -32.70 1.35
N THR A 87 23.53 -31.97 0.84
CA THR A 87 23.70 -30.56 0.44
C THR A 87 23.35 -29.56 1.54
N ASN A 88 22.67 -29.98 2.61
CA ASN A 88 22.22 -29.05 3.66
C ASN A 88 23.11 -29.04 4.91
N GLU A 89 23.65 -30.18 5.35
CA GLU A 89 24.46 -30.24 6.59
C GLU A 89 25.67 -29.28 6.58
N PRO A 90 26.50 -29.22 5.52
CA PRO A 90 27.64 -28.30 5.51
C PRO A 90 27.25 -26.82 5.61
N ALA A 91 26.07 -26.45 5.07
CA ALA A 91 25.57 -25.09 5.18
C ALA A 91 25.01 -24.80 6.57
N PHE A 92 24.34 -25.78 7.20
CA PHE A 92 23.86 -25.63 8.58
C PHE A 92 25.02 -25.55 9.57
N ASP A 93 26.09 -26.30 9.37
CA ASP A 93 27.29 -26.20 10.22
C ASP A 93 27.95 -24.83 10.10
N ALA A 94 28.07 -24.29 8.87
CA ALA A 94 28.51 -22.90 8.67
C ALA A 94 27.60 -21.89 9.40
N LEU A 95 26.27 -22.04 9.35
CA LEU A 95 25.35 -21.16 10.08
C LEU A 95 25.46 -21.29 11.61
N LYS A 96 25.71 -22.50 12.15
CA LYS A 96 25.96 -22.70 13.59
C LYS A 96 27.22 -21.98 14.05
N GLU A 97 28.20 -21.80 13.17
CA GLU A 97 29.43 -21.04 13.40
C GLU A 97 29.28 -19.54 13.11
N GLY A 98 28.11 -19.09 12.61
CA GLY A 98 27.85 -17.70 12.24
C GLY A 98 28.34 -17.32 10.84
N ASP A 99 28.81 -18.26 10.03
CA ASP A 99 29.32 -18.03 8.67
C ASP A 99 28.19 -18.04 7.62
N ILE A 100 27.48 -16.91 7.54
CA ILE A 100 26.44 -16.65 6.54
C ILE A 100 26.99 -16.75 5.11
N THR A 101 28.23 -16.30 4.89
CA THR A 101 28.82 -16.22 3.55
C THR A 101 29.02 -17.61 2.98
N THR A 102 29.60 -18.52 3.75
CA THR A 102 29.82 -19.91 3.32
C THR A 102 28.50 -20.64 3.12
N ALA A 103 27.54 -20.49 4.05
CA ALA A 103 26.22 -21.09 3.91
C ALA A 103 25.50 -20.63 2.62
N TYR A 104 25.53 -19.32 2.34
CA TYR A 104 24.98 -18.77 1.11
C TYR A 104 25.66 -19.35 -0.13
N GLN A 105 27.00 -19.39 -0.17
CA GLN A 105 27.76 -19.90 -1.31
C GLN A 105 27.49 -21.39 -1.60
N ILE A 106 27.25 -22.21 -0.57
CA ILE A 106 26.92 -23.62 -0.74
C ILE A 106 25.60 -23.77 -1.50
N TRP A 107 24.56 -23.06 -1.09
CA TRP A 107 23.27 -23.13 -1.78
C TRP A 107 23.28 -22.43 -3.14
N ASP A 108 23.98 -21.30 -3.25
CA ASP A 108 24.11 -20.54 -4.50
C ASP A 108 24.68 -21.40 -5.64
N LYS A 109 25.69 -22.25 -5.36
CA LYS A 109 26.25 -23.20 -6.33
C LYS A 109 25.26 -24.27 -6.83
N LEU A 110 24.18 -24.51 -6.08
CA LEU A 110 23.14 -25.50 -6.42
C LEU A 110 21.94 -24.87 -7.12
N THR A 111 21.65 -23.61 -6.82
CA THR A 111 20.47 -22.89 -7.32
C THR A 111 20.78 -22.05 -8.54
N ILE A 112 22.05 -21.71 -8.80
CA ILE A 112 22.47 -20.87 -9.91
C ILE A 112 23.31 -21.65 -10.92
N THR A 113 23.05 -21.42 -12.19
CA THR A 113 23.89 -21.83 -13.32
C THR A 113 24.36 -20.60 -14.09
N THR A 114 25.46 -20.76 -14.81
CA THR A 114 26.10 -19.68 -15.56
C THR A 114 26.17 -20.08 -17.03
N ASN A 115 25.74 -19.19 -17.93
CA ASN A 115 25.85 -19.43 -19.37
C ASN A 115 27.27 -19.10 -19.88
N GLU A 116 27.50 -19.33 -21.18
CA GLU A 116 28.78 -19.06 -21.85
C GLU A 116 29.24 -17.59 -21.77
N GLU A 117 28.30 -16.66 -21.55
CA GLU A 117 28.55 -15.21 -21.39
C GLU A 117 28.77 -14.79 -19.92
N ASN A 118 28.97 -15.74 -19.00
CA ASN A 118 29.05 -15.49 -17.55
C ASN A 118 27.78 -14.87 -16.91
N LYS A 119 26.63 -14.94 -17.58
CA LYS A 119 25.35 -14.51 -17.01
C LYS A 119 24.80 -15.62 -16.10
N ARG A 120 24.39 -15.21 -14.90
CA ARG A 120 23.86 -16.08 -13.85
C ARG A 120 22.35 -16.20 -13.97
N PHE A 121 21.83 -17.42 -13.92
CA PHE A 121 20.41 -17.74 -13.98
C PHE A 121 20.07 -18.79 -12.93
N TRP A 122 18.82 -18.82 -12.45
CA TRP A 122 18.39 -19.95 -11.63
C TRP A 122 18.36 -21.23 -12.45
N SER A 123 18.97 -22.26 -11.89
CA SER A 123 18.84 -23.64 -12.35
C SER A 123 17.38 -24.09 -12.26
N ASN A 124 17.04 -25.17 -12.96
CA ASN A 124 15.78 -25.85 -12.70
C ASN A 124 15.77 -26.43 -11.29
N VAL A 125 14.59 -26.43 -10.67
CA VAL A 125 14.39 -27.07 -9.36
C VAL A 125 14.37 -28.58 -9.58
N THR A 126 15.10 -29.30 -8.74
CA THR A 126 15.29 -30.75 -8.75
C THR A 126 15.26 -31.25 -7.30
N ALA A 127 15.05 -32.55 -7.08
CA ALA A 127 15.14 -33.14 -5.73
C ALA A 127 16.47 -32.85 -5.03
N ARG A 128 17.55 -32.64 -5.78
CA ARG A 128 18.89 -32.33 -5.23
C ARG A 128 19.02 -30.90 -4.71
N ASN A 129 18.34 -29.94 -5.30
CA ASN A 129 18.51 -28.51 -4.98
C ASN A 129 17.23 -27.83 -4.48
N ALA A 130 16.12 -28.55 -4.35
CA ALA A 130 14.84 -28.02 -3.85
C ALA A 130 14.99 -27.33 -2.48
N SER A 131 15.62 -28.00 -1.51
CA SER A 131 15.89 -27.39 -0.21
C SER A 131 16.89 -26.24 -0.27
N ALA A 132 17.82 -26.24 -1.24
CA ALA A 132 18.77 -25.14 -1.43
C ALA A 132 18.06 -23.86 -1.90
N PHE A 133 17.08 -23.95 -2.81
CA PHE A 133 16.26 -22.80 -3.20
C PHE A 133 15.53 -22.18 -2.00
N HIS A 134 14.88 -23.02 -1.20
CA HIS A 134 14.14 -22.58 -0.02
C HIS A 134 15.06 -21.98 1.05
N ASN A 135 16.09 -22.72 1.46
CA ASN A 135 17.00 -22.32 2.54
C ASN A 135 17.81 -21.07 2.17
N GLN A 136 18.27 -20.94 0.92
CA GLN A 136 18.95 -19.73 0.46
C GLN A 136 18.01 -18.52 0.51
N ALA A 137 16.75 -18.70 0.11
CA ALA A 137 15.77 -17.63 0.20
C ALA A 137 15.50 -17.23 1.66
N VAL A 138 15.31 -18.19 2.58
CA VAL A 138 15.17 -17.92 4.02
C VAL A 138 16.39 -17.16 4.57
N LEU A 139 17.62 -17.56 4.20
CA LEU A 139 18.83 -16.88 4.64
C LEU A 139 18.90 -15.42 4.16
N VAL A 140 18.57 -15.15 2.90
CA VAL A 140 18.58 -13.78 2.35
C VAL A 140 17.44 -12.93 2.91
N LEU A 141 16.30 -13.52 3.26
CA LEU A 141 15.20 -12.83 3.94
C LEU A 141 15.55 -12.52 5.41
N LEU A 142 16.40 -13.34 6.05
CA LEU A 142 16.96 -13.10 7.37
C LEU A 142 18.01 -11.98 7.33
N ASP A 143 19.00 -12.11 6.43
CA ASP A 143 20.09 -11.17 6.21
C ASP A 143 20.21 -10.80 4.73
N ASN A 144 19.72 -9.62 4.39
CA ASN A 144 19.73 -9.11 3.01
C ASN A 144 21.13 -8.72 2.50
N SER A 145 22.16 -8.73 3.34
CA SER A 145 23.54 -8.58 2.87
C SER A 145 24.02 -9.82 2.11
N ALA A 146 23.42 -10.99 2.37
CA ALA A 146 23.73 -12.24 1.70
C ALA A 146 23.27 -12.27 0.23
N GLY A 147 22.24 -11.50 -0.14
CA GLY A 147 21.72 -11.51 -1.50
C GLY A 147 20.53 -10.58 -1.76
N SER A 148 19.95 -10.68 -2.95
CA SER A 148 18.80 -9.85 -3.33
C SER A 148 17.53 -10.30 -2.60
N TYR A 149 16.96 -9.43 -1.75
CA TYR A 149 15.69 -9.71 -1.06
C TYR A 149 14.57 -10.11 -2.03
N VAL A 150 14.42 -9.38 -3.14
CA VAL A 150 13.43 -9.74 -4.16
C VAL A 150 13.79 -11.06 -4.83
N GLY A 151 15.07 -11.28 -5.11
CA GLY A 151 15.55 -12.57 -5.64
C GLY A 151 15.20 -13.74 -4.73
N ALA A 152 15.25 -13.56 -3.42
CA ALA A 152 14.85 -14.57 -2.44
C ALA A 152 13.35 -14.88 -2.49
N VAL A 153 12.49 -13.85 -2.53
CA VAL A 153 11.04 -14.02 -2.70
C VAL A 153 10.74 -14.81 -3.98
N MET A 154 11.34 -14.42 -5.10
CA MET A 154 11.16 -15.06 -6.39
C MET A 154 11.71 -16.49 -6.44
N ALA A 155 12.85 -16.75 -5.79
CA ALA A 155 13.42 -18.10 -5.67
C ALA A 155 12.49 -19.03 -4.88
N ASN A 156 11.87 -18.53 -3.80
CA ASN A 156 10.87 -19.29 -3.05
C ASN A 156 9.61 -19.56 -3.87
N ILE A 157 9.09 -18.58 -4.64
CA ILE A 157 7.97 -18.83 -5.57
C ILE A 157 8.33 -19.92 -6.58
N LYS A 158 9.53 -19.84 -7.19
CA LYS A 158 10.02 -20.86 -8.13
C LYS A 158 10.08 -22.24 -7.49
N PHE A 159 10.46 -22.33 -6.21
CA PHE A 159 10.43 -23.57 -5.45
C PHE A 159 9.00 -24.07 -5.21
N ILE A 160 8.08 -23.22 -4.76
CA ILE A 160 6.67 -23.58 -4.49
C ILE A 160 5.97 -24.10 -5.76
N GLU A 161 6.22 -23.45 -6.90
CA GLU A 161 5.67 -23.85 -8.21
C GLU A 161 6.24 -25.21 -8.68
N SER A 162 7.41 -25.64 -8.20
CA SER A 162 8.04 -26.89 -8.61
C SER A 162 7.30 -28.15 -8.12
N ASP A 163 7.49 -29.28 -8.79
CA ASP A 163 6.91 -30.56 -8.36
C ASP A 163 7.50 -31.09 -7.04
N TYR A 164 8.71 -30.64 -6.71
CA TYR A 164 9.44 -31.00 -5.49
C TYR A 164 8.91 -30.29 -4.25
N PHE A 165 8.09 -29.26 -4.40
CA PHE A 165 7.40 -28.63 -3.27
C PHE A 165 6.51 -29.62 -2.50
N SER A 166 6.00 -30.65 -3.18
CA SER A 166 5.20 -31.69 -2.53
C SER A 166 5.98 -32.50 -1.48
N GLU A 167 7.30 -32.61 -1.62
CA GLU A 167 8.17 -33.28 -0.62
C GLU A 167 8.33 -32.43 0.63
N PHE A 168 8.45 -31.10 0.45
CA PHE A 168 8.43 -30.15 1.55
C PHE A 168 7.13 -30.28 2.34
N VAL A 169 5.98 -30.12 1.69
CA VAL A 169 4.67 -30.22 2.35
C VAL A 169 4.56 -31.53 3.14
N LYS A 170 4.85 -32.69 2.52
CA LYS A 170 4.79 -34.01 3.18
C LYS A 170 5.71 -34.14 4.40
N SER A 171 6.78 -33.37 4.48
CA SER A 171 7.69 -33.37 5.63
C SER A 171 7.22 -32.47 6.78
N ILE A 172 6.29 -31.54 6.52
CA ILE A 172 5.81 -30.57 7.52
C ILE A 172 4.48 -31.00 8.14
N VAL A 173 3.55 -31.51 7.34
CA VAL A 173 2.13 -31.70 7.71
C VAL A 173 1.65 -33.12 7.48
N ASP A 174 0.51 -33.48 8.09
CA ASP A 174 -0.11 -34.78 7.88
C ASP A 174 -0.64 -34.94 6.44
N VAL A 175 -0.69 -36.19 5.96
CA VAL A 175 -1.16 -36.54 4.60
C VAL A 175 -2.61 -36.10 4.32
N THR A 176 -3.41 -35.92 5.37
CA THR A 176 -4.80 -35.45 5.29
C THR A 176 -4.91 -33.94 5.07
N TYR A 177 -3.88 -33.15 5.40
CA TYR A 177 -3.88 -31.72 5.12
C TYR A 177 -3.77 -31.48 3.61
N LYS A 178 -4.79 -30.82 3.06
CA LYS A 178 -4.87 -30.48 1.64
C LYS A 178 -4.76 -28.97 1.49
N VAL A 179 -3.70 -28.54 0.80
CA VAL A 179 -3.48 -27.14 0.42
C VAL A 179 -2.97 -27.08 -1.01
N SER A 180 -3.42 -26.08 -1.77
CA SER A 180 -2.91 -25.88 -3.13
C SER A 180 -1.60 -25.07 -3.11
N LYS A 181 -0.76 -25.23 -4.15
CA LYS A 181 0.44 -24.39 -4.35
C LYS A 181 0.07 -22.90 -4.36
N LYS A 182 -1.03 -22.58 -5.05
CA LYS A 182 -1.59 -21.23 -5.14
C LYS A 182 -1.92 -20.64 -3.76
N ASP A 183 -2.56 -21.40 -2.86
CA ASP A 183 -2.90 -20.91 -1.52
C ASP A 183 -1.64 -20.67 -0.68
N ILE A 184 -0.62 -21.52 -0.83
CA ILE A 184 0.67 -21.34 -0.16
C ILE A 184 1.40 -20.10 -0.68
N GLU A 185 1.50 -19.93 -2.00
CA GLU A 185 2.10 -18.74 -2.60
C GLU A 185 1.42 -17.46 -2.12
N LEU A 186 0.08 -17.46 -2.09
CA LEU A 186 -0.70 -16.33 -1.63
C LEU A 186 -0.36 -15.98 -0.18
N ARG A 187 -0.42 -16.96 0.74
CA ARG A 187 -0.06 -16.76 2.14
C ARG A 187 1.37 -16.27 2.32
N PHE A 188 2.33 -16.90 1.64
CA PHE A 188 3.73 -16.49 1.68
C PHE A 188 3.90 -15.02 1.26
N LEU A 189 3.27 -14.61 0.16
CA LEU A 189 3.37 -13.25 -0.35
C LEU A 189 2.65 -12.23 0.54
N GLU A 190 1.51 -12.59 1.13
CA GLU A 190 0.77 -11.74 2.08
C GLU A 190 1.59 -11.47 3.34
N GLU A 191 2.25 -12.49 3.88
CA GLU A 191 3.15 -12.34 5.03
C GLU A 191 4.38 -11.48 4.70
N ILE A 192 4.96 -11.65 3.51
CA ILE A 192 6.03 -10.76 3.01
C ILE A 192 5.54 -9.32 2.89
N ALA A 193 4.34 -9.09 2.36
CA ALA A 193 3.76 -7.75 2.22
C ALA A 193 3.47 -7.10 3.58
N ASN A 194 2.97 -7.89 4.54
CA ASN A 194 2.74 -7.43 5.92
C ASN A 194 4.05 -6.99 6.59
N GLU A 195 5.11 -7.79 6.45
CA GLU A 195 6.43 -7.44 6.99
C GLU A 195 6.98 -6.14 6.39
N ILE A 196 6.82 -5.93 5.08
CA ILE A 196 7.25 -4.70 4.38
C ILE A 196 6.51 -3.46 4.92
N ASN A 197 5.25 -3.60 5.34
CA ASN A 197 4.45 -2.50 5.85
C ASN A 197 4.80 -2.12 7.31
N ASP A 198 5.38 -3.04 8.08
CA ASP A 198 5.46 -2.96 9.54
C ASP A 198 6.66 -2.15 10.11
N LYS A 199 7.71 -1.84 9.32
CA LYS A 199 8.90 -1.02 9.71
C LYS A 199 9.93 -0.89 8.55
N LYS A 200 10.87 0.09 8.62
CA LYS A 200 12.00 0.39 7.69
C LYS A 200 12.35 -0.81 6.77
N PRO A 201 11.62 -0.96 5.66
CA PRO A 201 11.65 -2.24 4.96
C PRO A 201 12.88 -2.31 4.08
N ALA A 202 13.39 -3.52 3.87
CA ALA A 202 14.50 -3.75 2.93
C ALA A 202 14.15 -3.26 1.51
N ILE A 203 12.86 -3.26 1.15
CA ILE A 203 12.30 -2.81 -0.12
C ILE A 203 10.90 -2.21 0.07
N SER A 204 10.41 -1.41 -0.89
CA SER A 204 9.00 -1.01 -0.93
C SER A 204 8.11 -2.11 -1.53
N LEU A 205 6.82 -2.11 -1.20
CA LEU A 205 5.83 -3.00 -1.81
C LEU A 205 5.74 -2.80 -3.33
N SER A 206 5.82 -1.55 -3.78
CA SER A 206 5.87 -1.19 -5.21
C SER A 206 7.08 -1.79 -5.93
N ARG A 207 8.25 -1.83 -5.26
CA ARG A 207 9.44 -2.50 -5.79
C ARG A 207 9.20 -4.01 -5.89
N LEU A 208 8.63 -4.66 -4.87
CA LEU A 208 8.30 -6.09 -4.92
C LEU A 208 7.37 -6.40 -6.10
N VAL A 209 6.26 -5.67 -6.21
CA VAL A 209 5.25 -5.86 -7.27
C VAL A 209 5.85 -5.70 -8.66
N LYS A 210 6.76 -4.74 -8.86
CA LYS A 210 7.46 -4.56 -10.14
C LYS A 210 8.15 -5.86 -10.60
N TYR A 211 8.88 -6.52 -9.72
CA TYR A 211 9.57 -7.77 -10.08
C TYR A 211 8.60 -8.95 -10.19
N LEU A 212 7.57 -9.03 -9.34
CA LEU A 212 6.53 -10.05 -9.47
C LEU A 212 5.80 -9.93 -10.82
N ASN A 213 5.69 -8.73 -11.37
CA ASN A 213 5.06 -8.50 -12.67
C ASN A 213 5.82 -9.15 -13.83
N ASP A 214 7.14 -9.33 -13.71
CA ASP A 214 7.96 -9.98 -14.73
C ASP A 214 7.86 -11.52 -14.70
N TYR A 215 7.22 -12.09 -13.68
CA TYR A 215 7.08 -13.54 -13.50
C TYR A 215 5.62 -13.98 -13.58
N ASN A 216 5.40 -15.19 -14.06
CA ASN A 216 4.09 -15.84 -14.07
C ASN A 216 4.05 -16.91 -12.98
N PHE A 217 3.05 -16.82 -12.09
CA PHE A 217 2.82 -17.75 -10.99
C PHE A 217 1.33 -17.75 -10.60
N ALA A 218 0.85 -18.82 -9.99
CA ALA A 218 -0.57 -19.10 -9.81
C ALA A 218 -1.29 -18.07 -8.94
N ALA A 219 -0.63 -17.58 -7.87
CA ALA A 219 -1.24 -16.65 -6.93
C ALA A 219 -1.21 -15.16 -7.33
N LYS A 220 -0.58 -14.80 -8.46
CA LYS A 220 -0.28 -13.39 -8.80
C LYS A 220 -1.48 -12.46 -8.76
N ALA A 221 -2.56 -12.84 -9.45
CA ALA A 221 -3.77 -12.02 -9.53
C ALA A 221 -4.43 -11.84 -8.15
N ASP A 222 -4.47 -12.91 -7.35
CA ASP A 222 -5.08 -12.88 -6.02
C ASP A 222 -4.25 -12.08 -5.02
N PHE A 223 -2.92 -12.19 -5.10
CA PHE A 223 -2.01 -11.38 -4.29
C PHE A 223 -2.12 -9.89 -4.61
N LEU A 224 -2.10 -9.52 -5.90
CA LEU A 224 -2.29 -8.12 -6.31
C LEU A 224 -3.65 -7.56 -5.85
N LYS A 225 -4.69 -8.40 -5.87
CA LYS A 225 -6.00 -8.06 -5.31
C LYS A 225 -5.94 -7.89 -3.79
N SER A 226 -5.28 -8.77 -3.05
CA SER A 226 -5.26 -8.70 -1.58
C SER A 226 -4.54 -7.46 -1.07
N ILE A 227 -3.37 -7.12 -1.64
CA ILE A 227 -2.63 -5.90 -1.24
C ILE A 227 -3.34 -4.60 -1.63
N SER A 228 -4.21 -4.63 -2.66
CA SER A 228 -4.96 -3.46 -3.11
C SER A 228 -6.32 -3.30 -2.45
N GLN A 229 -6.86 -4.36 -1.86
CA GLN A 229 -8.21 -4.41 -1.33
C GLN A 229 -8.42 -3.39 -0.21
N LYS A 230 -7.47 -3.23 0.71
CA LYS A 230 -7.58 -2.27 1.82
C LYS A 230 -7.70 -0.83 1.30
N PHE A 231 -6.87 -0.45 0.32
CA PHE A 231 -6.88 0.88 -0.28
C PHE A 231 -8.16 1.13 -1.07
N THR A 232 -8.57 0.18 -1.92
CA THR A 232 -9.78 0.31 -2.74
C THR A 232 -11.05 0.34 -1.88
N ALA A 233 -11.11 -0.44 -0.80
CA ALA A 233 -12.22 -0.43 0.16
C ALA A 233 -12.31 0.92 0.90
N ASN A 234 -11.18 1.45 1.40
CA ASN A 234 -11.18 2.76 2.05
C ASN A 234 -11.61 3.87 1.08
N ILE A 235 -11.05 3.92 -0.14
CA ILE A 235 -11.44 4.90 -1.16
C ILE A 235 -12.95 4.82 -1.45
N THR A 236 -13.48 3.61 -1.63
CA THR A 236 -14.92 3.41 -1.90
C THR A 236 -15.76 3.93 -0.73
N SER A 237 -15.35 3.67 0.51
CA SER A 237 -16.03 4.18 1.72
C SER A 237 -16.00 5.71 1.80
N GLN A 238 -14.87 6.35 1.47
CA GLN A 238 -14.76 7.81 1.45
C GLN A 238 -15.66 8.44 0.37
N ILE A 239 -15.73 7.83 -0.82
CA ILE A 239 -16.65 8.27 -1.89
C ILE A 239 -18.10 8.24 -1.41
N GLU A 240 -18.53 7.12 -0.82
CA GLU A 240 -19.91 6.99 -0.30
C GLU A 240 -20.20 7.96 0.86
N THR A 241 -19.20 8.23 1.70
CA THR A 241 -19.32 9.21 2.80
C THR A 241 -19.51 10.62 2.24
N ALA A 242 -18.71 11.02 1.26
CA ALA A 242 -18.83 12.32 0.60
C ALA A 242 -20.20 12.47 -0.08
N ARG A 243 -20.62 11.43 -0.82
CA ARG A 243 -21.92 11.38 -1.48
C ARG A 243 -23.09 11.57 -0.51
N LYS A 244 -23.10 10.83 0.60
CA LYS A 244 -24.14 10.96 1.64
C LYS A 244 -24.14 12.34 2.27
N THR A 245 -22.96 12.89 2.53
CA THR A 245 -22.80 14.22 3.16
C THR A 245 -23.38 15.33 2.28
N ARG A 246 -23.01 15.37 1.00
CA ARG A 246 -23.52 16.41 0.08
C ARG A 246 -24.99 16.24 -0.27
N ALA A 247 -25.48 14.99 -0.35
CA ALA A 247 -26.89 14.72 -0.63
C ALA A 247 -27.80 15.14 0.55
N ALA A 248 -27.33 15.01 1.79
CA ALA A 248 -28.07 15.44 2.97
C ALA A 248 -28.14 16.97 3.09
N ASN A 249 -27.04 17.68 2.79
CA ASN A 249 -27.03 19.14 2.72
C ASN A 249 -25.95 19.61 1.74
N LYS A 250 -26.38 20.29 0.67
CA LYS A 250 -25.48 20.81 -0.37
C LYS A 250 -24.47 21.84 0.15
N GLN A 251 -24.76 22.56 1.24
CA GLN A 251 -23.79 23.46 1.88
C GLN A 251 -22.55 22.73 2.38
N ASN A 252 -22.68 21.44 2.72
CA ASN A 252 -21.57 20.61 3.18
C ASN A 252 -20.74 20.02 2.03
N ALA A 253 -21.15 20.24 0.76
CA ALA A 253 -20.51 19.62 -0.38
C ALA A 253 -19.03 20.01 -0.51
N ALA A 254 -18.67 21.27 -0.22
CA ALA A 254 -17.28 21.68 -0.25
C ALA A 254 -16.41 20.92 0.76
N THR A 255 -16.84 20.88 2.03
CA THR A 255 -16.14 20.16 3.11
C THR A 255 -16.10 18.65 2.83
N ALA A 256 -17.17 18.07 2.28
CA ALA A 256 -17.20 16.68 1.86
C ALA A 256 -16.13 16.38 0.80
N GLY A 257 -15.99 17.26 -0.20
CA GLY A 257 -14.96 17.15 -1.24
C GLY A 257 -13.53 17.28 -0.67
N GLU A 258 -13.28 18.26 0.21
CA GLU A 258 -11.96 18.43 0.83
C GLU A 258 -11.56 17.20 1.67
N ASN A 259 -12.51 16.65 2.45
CA ASN A 259 -12.30 15.44 3.21
C ASN A 259 -12.06 14.22 2.32
N LEU A 260 -12.83 14.07 1.24
CA LEU A 260 -12.63 13.01 0.25
C LEU A 260 -11.20 13.06 -0.29
N TYR A 261 -10.76 14.20 -0.83
CA TYR A 261 -9.42 14.35 -1.39
C TYR A 261 -8.33 14.03 -0.35
N LYS A 262 -8.44 14.60 0.85
CA LYS A 262 -7.47 14.41 1.93
C LYS A 262 -7.35 12.93 2.33
N ASN A 263 -8.48 12.25 2.47
CA ASN A 263 -8.53 10.88 2.98
C ASN A 263 -8.21 9.82 1.92
N THR A 264 -8.28 10.14 0.62
CA THR A 264 -7.96 9.19 -0.46
C THR A 264 -6.60 9.42 -1.09
N LYS A 265 -5.95 10.57 -0.87
CA LYS A 265 -4.69 10.95 -1.53
C LYS A 265 -3.59 9.90 -1.37
N ASN A 266 -3.35 9.43 -0.14
CA ASN A 266 -2.30 8.44 0.12
C ASN A 266 -2.62 7.09 -0.52
N ASP A 267 -3.87 6.63 -0.41
CA ASP A 267 -4.29 5.35 -0.97
C ASP A 267 -4.22 5.33 -2.49
N LEU A 268 -4.60 6.43 -3.15
CA LEU A 268 -4.41 6.59 -4.59
C LEU A 268 -2.93 6.57 -4.98
N ALA A 269 -2.05 7.23 -4.21
CA ALA A 269 -0.62 7.19 -4.45
C ALA A 269 -0.05 5.76 -4.33
N GLN A 270 -0.43 5.02 -3.28
CA GLN A 270 -0.02 3.63 -3.09
C GLN A 270 -0.50 2.73 -4.24
N LEU A 271 -1.76 2.85 -4.64
CA LEU A 271 -2.30 2.09 -5.78
C LEU A 271 -1.59 2.43 -7.10
N LYS A 272 -1.28 3.71 -7.32
CA LYS A 272 -0.52 4.16 -8.50
C LYS A 272 0.87 3.55 -8.53
N GLU A 273 1.54 3.44 -7.39
CA GLU A 273 2.87 2.83 -7.31
C GLU A 273 2.83 1.31 -7.53
N ILE A 274 1.79 0.64 -7.06
CA ILE A 274 1.61 -0.82 -7.19
C ILE A 274 1.29 -1.19 -8.65
N PHE A 275 0.29 -0.54 -9.25
CA PHE A 275 -0.24 -0.94 -10.56
C PHE A 275 0.30 -0.10 -11.73
N GLY A 276 0.79 1.09 -11.46
CA GLY A 276 1.15 2.07 -12.48
C GLY A 276 -0.05 2.90 -12.95
N ALA A 277 0.24 4.07 -13.53
CA ALA A 277 -0.78 5.02 -13.95
C ALA A 277 -1.65 4.55 -15.15
N GLN A 278 -1.16 3.56 -15.90
CA GLN A 278 -1.85 3.02 -17.08
C GLN A 278 -2.70 1.79 -16.76
N ASP A 279 -2.68 1.30 -15.51
CA ASP A 279 -3.52 0.18 -15.11
C ASP A 279 -4.99 0.59 -15.08
N PHE A 280 -5.84 -0.25 -15.67
CA PHE A 280 -7.26 0.01 -15.80
C PHE A 280 -7.96 0.09 -14.44
N SER A 281 -7.58 -0.78 -13.48
CA SER A 281 -8.20 -0.80 -12.16
C SER A 281 -7.87 0.45 -11.37
N TYR A 282 -6.61 0.91 -11.46
CA TYR A 282 -6.18 2.19 -10.90
C TYR A 282 -6.88 3.38 -11.57
N SER A 283 -6.93 3.43 -12.91
CA SER A 283 -7.61 4.52 -13.63
C SER A 283 -9.08 4.62 -13.22
N ASN A 284 -9.77 3.48 -13.15
CA ASN A 284 -11.19 3.44 -12.80
C ASN A 284 -11.46 3.96 -11.37
N ILE A 285 -10.65 3.59 -10.38
CA ILE A 285 -10.86 4.08 -9.01
C ILE A 285 -10.47 5.55 -8.85
N ALA A 286 -9.41 6.01 -9.54
CA ALA A 286 -9.02 7.42 -9.58
C ALA A 286 -10.13 8.28 -10.20
N ASP A 287 -10.67 7.86 -11.36
CA ASP A 287 -11.75 8.57 -12.03
C ASP A 287 -13.04 8.60 -11.20
N LYS A 288 -13.32 7.57 -10.39
CA LYS A 288 -14.45 7.60 -9.43
C LYS A 288 -14.27 8.68 -8.36
N VAL A 289 -13.06 8.83 -7.80
CA VAL A 289 -12.75 9.92 -6.85
C VAL A 289 -12.88 11.28 -7.53
N ALA A 290 -12.31 11.43 -8.72
CA ALA A 290 -12.39 12.68 -9.49
C ALA A 290 -13.83 13.09 -9.79
N ASN A 291 -14.67 12.14 -10.23
CA ASN A 291 -16.08 12.40 -10.51
C ASN A 291 -16.87 12.80 -9.26
N GLU A 292 -16.60 12.20 -8.10
CA GLU A 292 -17.26 12.59 -6.85
C GLU A 292 -16.78 13.95 -6.34
N LEU A 293 -15.49 14.28 -6.48
CA LEU A 293 -14.95 15.62 -6.21
C LEU A 293 -15.59 16.69 -7.10
N LEU A 294 -15.74 16.41 -8.40
CA LEU A 294 -16.44 17.28 -9.32
C LEU A 294 -17.90 17.46 -8.90
N GLN A 295 -18.58 16.41 -8.48
CA GLN A 295 -19.96 16.52 -8.04
C GLN A 295 -20.10 17.36 -6.76
N CYS A 296 -19.17 17.23 -5.81
CA CYS A 296 -19.08 18.12 -4.65
C CYS A 296 -18.91 19.59 -5.06
N SER A 297 -18.07 19.85 -6.07
CA SER A 297 -17.87 21.19 -6.63
C SER A 297 -19.17 21.78 -7.22
N ILE A 298 -19.84 21.03 -8.10
CA ILE A 298 -21.09 21.44 -8.75
C ILE A 298 -22.20 21.69 -7.73
N ASP A 299 -22.39 20.77 -6.77
CA ASP A 299 -23.45 20.88 -5.77
C ASP A 299 -23.22 22.10 -4.86
N PHE A 300 -21.97 22.36 -4.48
CA PHE A 300 -21.61 23.54 -3.68
C PHE A 300 -21.79 24.85 -4.46
N PHE A 301 -21.34 24.88 -5.73
CA PHE A 301 -21.45 26.06 -6.58
C PHE A 301 -22.91 26.47 -6.78
N ASN A 302 -23.75 25.52 -7.20
CA ASN A 302 -25.16 25.77 -7.47
C ASN A 302 -25.93 26.20 -6.22
N ASP A 303 -25.69 25.55 -5.06
CA ASP A 303 -26.42 25.88 -3.83
C ASP A 303 -26.09 27.28 -3.28
N ASN A 304 -24.85 27.75 -3.47
CA ASN A 304 -24.44 29.08 -3.04
C ASN A 304 -24.81 30.17 -4.03
N GLN A 305 -24.79 29.87 -5.33
CA GLN A 305 -25.27 30.79 -6.35
C GLN A 305 -26.76 31.11 -6.14
N ASP A 306 -27.57 30.10 -5.85
CA ASP A 306 -29.01 30.28 -5.62
C ASP A 306 -29.35 31.11 -4.37
N LYS A 307 -28.42 31.18 -3.40
CA LYS A 307 -28.70 31.71 -2.06
C LYS A 307 -27.85 32.93 -1.66
N GLU A 308 -26.87 33.32 -2.47
CA GLU A 308 -25.92 34.42 -2.21
C GLU A 308 -25.21 34.33 -0.84
N LEU A 309 -24.93 33.12 -0.34
CA LEU A 309 -24.54 32.90 1.07
C LEU A 309 -23.05 33.06 1.38
N ASP A 310 -22.16 32.85 0.41
CA ASP A 310 -20.70 32.88 0.62
C ASP A 310 -20.05 33.66 -0.53
N ASN A 311 -19.42 34.79 -0.24
CA ASN A 311 -18.73 35.61 -1.25
C ASN A 311 -17.59 34.87 -1.97
N ASN A 312 -17.11 33.75 -1.41
CA ASN A 312 -16.02 32.96 -1.98
C ASN A 312 -16.45 31.56 -2.47
N TYR A 313 -17.73 31.41 -2.82
CA TYR A 313 -18.25 30.13 -3.30
C TYR A 313 -17.58 29.66 -4.60
N TYR A 314 -17.30 30.58 -5.52
CA TYR A 314 -16.64 30.30 -6.80
C TYR A 314 -15.23 29.72 -6.62
N GLU A 315 -14.35 30.36 -5.85
CA GLU A 315 -12.96 29.86 -5.71
C GLU A 315 -12.94 28.48 -5.05
N LYS A 316 -13.80 28.24 -4.04
CA LYS A 316 -13.91 26.94 -3.38
C LYS A 316 -14.39 25.85 -4.36
N ALA A 317 -15.42 26.13 -5.15
CA ALA A 317 -15.92 25.19 -6.15
C ALA A 317 -14.85 24.89 -7.22
N VAL A 318 -14.23 25.92 -7.77
CA VAL A 318 -13.17 25.77 -8.78
C VAL A 318 -11.96 25.03 -8.23
N LYS A 319 -11.57 25.28 -6.98
CA LYS A 319 -10.49 24.53 -6.31
C LYS A 319 -10.79 23.02 -6.27
N LEU A 320 -12.02 22.63 -5.91
CA LEU A 320 -12.41 21.21 -5.90
C LEU A 320 -12.42 20.59 -7.30
N ALA A 321 -12.91 21.31 -8.31
CA ALA A 321 -12.88 20.85 -9.69
C ALA A 321 -11.44 20.72 -10.24
N LYS A 322 -10.52 21.61 -9.84
CA LYS A 322 -9.09 21.48 -10.16
C LYS A 322 -8.45 20.26 -9.48
N LEU A 323 -8.78 20.00 -8.21
CA LEU A 323 -8.34 18.77 -7.55
C LEU A 323 -8.87 17.50 -8.24
N ALA A 324 -10.11 17.54 -8.75
CA ALA A 324 -10.65 16.46 -9.57
C ALA A 324 -9.84 16.29 -10.87
N GLN A 325 -9.47 17.40 -11.52
CA GLN A 325 -8.67 17.41 -12.76
C GLN A 325 -7.28 16.78 -12.56
N GLU A 326 -6.64 17.02 -11.42
CA GLU A 326 -5.34 16.42 -11.06
C GLU A 326 -5.40 14.90 -10.90
N ILE A 327 -6.55 14.37 -10.47
CA ILE A 327 -6.75 12.93 -10.20
C ILE A 327 -7.24 12.19 -11.44
N ALA A 328 -8.07 12.83 -12.27
CA ALA A 328 -8.68 12.21 -13.43
C ALA A 328 -7.63 11.70 -14.44
N LEU A 329 -7.83 10.48 -14.92
CA LEU A 329 -6.96 9.83 -15.89
C LEU A 329 -7.69 9.58 -17.20
N GLY A 330 -8.93 9.08 -17.14
CA GLY A 330 -9.77 8.81 -18.30
C GLY A 330 -10.26 10.10 -18.99
N SER A 331 -10.39 10.04 -20.32
CA SER A 331 -10.83 11.19 -21.13
C SER A 331 -12.21 11.68 -20.73
N ILE A 332 -13.18 10.77 -20.56
CA ILE A 332 -14.56 11.12 -20.19
C ILE A 332 -14.61 11.94 -18.89
N ALA A 333 -13.83 11.55 -17.87
CA ALA A 333 -13.76 12.29 -16.62
C ALA A 333 -13.13 13.67 -16.82
N LYS A 334 -12.04 13.76 -17.59
CA LYS A 334 -11.35 15.02 -17.90
C LYS A 334 -12.23 16.00 -18.67
N ASP A 335 -12.90 15.52 -19.71
CA ASP A 335 -13.78 16.34 -20.56
C ASP A 335 -14.93 16.91 -19.72
N ARG A 336 -15.58 16.07 -18.90
CA ARG A 336 -16.64 16.52 -17.98
C ARG A 336 -16.14 17.56 -16.98
N ILE A 337 -14.94 17.38 -16.42
CA ILE A 337 -14.35 18.35 -15.48
C ILE A 337 -14.07 19.68 -16.19
N GLN A 338 -13.51 19.62 -17.40
CA GLN A 338 -13.20 20.81 -18.20
C GLN A 338 -14.46 21.59 -18.58
N GLU A 339 -15.50 20.90 -19.06
CA GLU A 339 -16.79 21.52 -19.40
C GLU A 339 -17.42 22.23 -18.19
N ASN A 340 -17.36 21.63 -17.01
CA ASN A 340 -17.92 22.24 -15.79
C ASN A 340 -17.06 23.39 -15.27
N LEU A 341 -15.73 23.33 -15.40
CA LEU A 341 -14.84 24.46 -15.09
C LEU A 341 -15.15 25.66 -16.00
N GLN A 342 -15.28 25.43 -17.30
CA GLN A 342 -15.65 26.48 -18.25
C GLN A 342 -17.03 27.06 -17.93
N THR A 343 -18.01 26.20 -17.61
CA THR A 343 -19.36 26.64 -17.24
C THR A 343 -19.34 27.54 -16.00
N MET A 344 -18.59 27.16 -14.95
CA MET A 344 -18.45 27.99 -13.74
C MET A 344 -17.80 29.34 -14.07
N GLU A 345 -16.78 29.37 -14.92
CA GLU A 345 -16.10 30.61 -15.35
C GLU A 345 -17.03 31.53 -16.12
N GLU A 346 -17.75 31.02 -17.12
CA GLU A 346 -18.73 31.78 -17.91
C GLU A 346 -19.86 32.36 -17.03
N MET A 347 -20.30 31.61 -16.01
CA MET A 347 -21.30 32.08 -15.05
C MET A 347 -20.74 33.20 -14.17
N LYS A 348 -19.48 33.08 -13.73
CA LYS A 348 -18.83 34.13 -12.94
C LYS A 348 -18.62 35.42 -13.73
N ASP A 349 -18.20 35.32 -14.98
CA ASP A 349 -18.03 36.46 -15.88
C ASP A 349 -19.35 37.18 -16.12
N ARG A 350 -20.45 36.43 -16.27
CA ARG A 350 -21.80 37.01 -16.42
C ARG A 350 -22.20 37.83 -15.18
N GLU A 351 -21.98 37.32 -13.98
CA GLU A 351 -22.26 38.06 -12.73
C GLU A 351 -21.45 39.36 -12.65
N ILE A 352 -20.17 39.31 -13.02
CA ILE A 352 -19.29 40.48 -13.04
C ILE A 352 -19.80 41.53 -14.05
N LEU A 353 -20.17 41.11 -15.26
CA LEU A 353 -20.73 42.00 -16.28
C LEU A 353 -22.04 42.65 -15.84
N GLN A 354 -22.93 41.89 -15.17
CA GLN A 354 -24.16 42.43 -14.60
C GLN A 354 -23.89 43.46 -13.51
N ALA A 355 -22.92 43.21 -12.62
CA ALA A 355 -22.50 44.16 -11.60
C ALA A 355 -21.92 45.45 -12.20
N ILE A 356 -21.09 45.34 -13.25
CA ILE A 356 -20.57 46.50 -13.98
C ILE A 356 -21.71 47.30 -14.61
N ALA A 357 -22.67 46.64 -15.26
CA ALA A 357 -23.82 47.30 -15.87
C ALA A 357 -24.68 48.05 -14.84
N ALA A 358 -24.90 47.44 -13.66
CA ALA A 358 -25.61 48.09 -12.55
C ALA A 358 -24.87 49.32 -12.03
N LEU A 359 -23.55 49.21 -11.80
CA LEU A 359 -22.71 50.35 -11.37
C LEU A 359 -22.71 51.48 -12.39
N GLN A 360 -22.66 51.16 -13.69
CA GLN A 360 -22.76 52.14 -14.75
C GLN A 360 -24.12 52.86 -14.72
N SER A 361 -25.22 52.13 -14.54
CA SER A 361 -26.55 52.73 -14.39
C SER A 361 -26.66 53.66 -13.17
N VAL A 362 -26.04 53.30 -12.04
CA VAL A 362 -25.99 54.15 -10.84
C VAL A 362 -25.20 55.44 -11.11
N LYS A 363 -24.05 55.32 -11.78
CA LYS A 363 -23.22 56.46 -12.18
C LYS A 363 -23.98 57.41 -13.10
N ASP A 364 -24.67 56.88 -14.12
CA ASP A 364 -25.42 57.69 -15.07
C ASP A 364 -26.60 58.42 -14.39
N ALA A 365 -27.29 57.74 -13.47
CA ALA A 365 -28.34 58.34 -12.66
C ALA A 365 -27.80 59.45 -11.73
N TYR A 366 -26.63 59.23 -11.12
CA TYR A 366 -25.97 60.23 -10.29
C TYR A 366 -25.59 61.48 -11.09
N GLU A 367 -24.93 61.33 -12.24
CA GLU A 367 -24.53 62.46 -13.08
C GLU A 367 -25.75 63.22 -13.62
N THR A 368 -26.82 62.51 -13.99
CA THR A 368 -28.10 63.12 -14.40
C THR A 368 -28.71 63.95 -13.27
N ASN A 369 -28.78 63.39 -12.05
CA ASN A 369 -29.34 64.10 -10.90
C ASN A 369 -28.49 65.31 -10.50
N LYS A 370 -27.16 65.16 -10.50
CA LYS A 370 -26.22 66.26 -10.27
C LYS A 370 -26.46 67.40 -11.25
N THR A 371 -26.56 67.09 -12.54
CA THR A 371 -26.83 68.10 -13.59
C THR A 371 -28.17 68.81 -13.37
N LYS A 372 -29.23 68.06 -13.03
CA LYS A 372 -30.55 68.64 -12.71
C LYS A 372 -30.49 69.56 -11.49
N ILE A 373 -29.84 69.15 -10.40
CA ILE A 373 -29.69 69.94 -9.19
C ILE A 373 -28.88 71.22 -9.50
N THR A 374 -27.75 71.12 -10.20
CA THR A 374 -26.96 72.29 -10.60
C THR A 374 -27.76 73.28 -11.45
N ALA A 375 -28.58 72.78 -12.38
CA ALA A 375 -29.47 73.63 -13.16
C ALA A 375 -30.54 74.32 -12.30
N GLN A 376 -31.15 73.60 -11.35
CA GLN A 376 -32.12 74.17 -10.41
C GLN A 376 -31.50 75.24 -9.51
N VAL A 377 -30.31 74.99 -8.95
CA VAL A 377 -29.56 75.95 -8.14
C VAL A 377 -29.29 77.21 -8.97
N ARG A 378 -28.80 77.08 -10.21
CA ARG A 378 -28.53 78.24 -11.08
C ARG A 378 -29.79 79.05 -11.40
N ILE A 379 -30.94 78.41 -11.60
CA ILE A 379 -32.21 79.11 -11.79
C ILE A 379 -32.59 79.87 -10.52
N GLN A 380 -32.46 79.24 -9.35
CA GLN A 380 -32.72 79.89 -8.07
C GLN A 380 -31.81 81.11 -7.86
N GLU A 381 -30.52 81.01 -8.18
CA GLU A 381 -29.55 82.12 -8.10
C GLU A 381 -29.98 83.34 -8.94
N LEU A 382 -30.50 83.12 -10.15
CA LEU A 382 -30.99 84.18 -11.04
C LEU A 382 -32.27 84.87 -10.52
N THR A 383 -32.99 84.22 -9.61
CA THR A 383 -34.27 84.72 -9.05
C THR A 383 -34.13 85.34 -7.66
N LEU A 384 -32.92 85.37 -7.07
CA LEU A 384 -32.68 85.96 -5.76
C LEU A 384 -32.59 87.50 -5.83
N GLY A 385 -33.21 88.17 -4.85
CA GLY A 385 -33.08 89.61 -4.66
C GLY A 385 -31.74 90.00 -4.02
N TRP A 386 -31.35 91.27 -4.17
CA TRP A 386 -30.12 91.83 -3.57
C TRP A 386 -30.01 91.49 -2.07
N ASN A 387 -28.88 90.91 -1.66
CA ASN A 387 -28.56 90.37 -0.31
C ASN A 387 -29.21 89.04 0.13
N GLN A 388 -29.75 88.21 -0.77
CA GLN A 388 -30.16 86.83 -0.42
C GLN A 388 -29.15 85.78 -0.92
N SER A 389 -28.89 84.75 -0.12
CA SER A 389 -28.06 83.58 -0.48
C SER A 389 -28.87 82.28 -0.45
N ILE A 390 -28.52 81.33 -1.32
CA ILE A 390 -29.00 79.95 -1.23
C ILE A 390 -28.23 79.26 -0.10
N ASN A 391 -28.94 78.66 0.86
CA ASN A 391 -28.35 77.81 1.88
C ASN A 391 -28.22 76.37 1.39
#